data_AF-A0A496WZY3-F1
#
_entry.id   AF-A0A496WZY3-F1
#
_cell.length_a   1.000
_cell.length_b   1.000
_cell.length_c   1.000
_cell.angle_alpha   90.00
_cell.angle_beta   90.00
_cell.angle_gamma   90.00
#
_symmetry.space_group_name_H-M   'P 1'
#
loop_
_entity.id
_entity.type
_entity.pdbx_description
1 polymer ?
#
loop_
_entity_poly.entity_id
_entity_poly.type
_entity_poly.pdbx_seq_one_letter_code
_entity_poly.pdbx_strand_id
1 'polypeptide(L)'
;SSIAQDIIQQVYEYSKGFNRILISLDSNHTHEHVLEELKAYAPLTSVGSYCVVFDTIIEDMPEDMFPNRPWGPGDNPKTAVWEYLKSHTEFEIDKNIQNKLLVTVAPDGYLKRVRE
;
A
#
# COMPACT_ATOMS: atom_id res chain seq x y z
N SER A 1 -7.32 13.65 7.04
CA SER A 1 -6.78 12.28 6.97
C SER A 1 -6.92 11.79 5.54
N SER A 2 -6.02 10.95 5.03
CA SER A 2 -6.14 10.38 3.68
C SER A 2 -7.35 9.45 3.56
N ILE A 3 -7.81 8.83 4.65
CA ILE A 3 -9.02 8.00 4.69
C ILE A 3 -10.31 8.80 4.93
N ALA A 4 -10.25 10.14 4.88
CA ALA A 4 -11.44 10.96 5.05
C ALA A 4 -12.34 10.87 3.80
N GLN A 5 -13.64 10.68 3.99
CA GLN A 5 -14.59 10.42 2.90
C GLN A 5 -14.60 11.52 1.83
N ASP A 6 -14.45 12.78 2.23
CA ASP A 6 -14.40 13.94 1.33
C ASP A 6 -13.13 13.93 0.48
N ILE A 7 -12.00 13.48 1.01
CA ILE A 7 -10.74 13.31 0.28
C ILE A 7 -10.83 12.13 -0.67
N ILE A 8 -11.35 10.98 -0.22
CA ILE A 8 -11.56 9.80 -1.07
C ILE A 8 -12.43 10.17 -2.27
N GLN A 9 -13.57 10.84 -2.05
CA GLN A 9 -14.46 11.24 -3.13
C GLN A 9 -13.76 12.17 -4.14
N GLN A 10 -12.97 13.14 -3.67
CA GLN A 10 -12.22 14.04 -4.55
C GLN A 10 -11.22 13.26 -5.43
N VAL A 11 -10.52 12.27 -4.88
CA VAL A 11 -9.59 11.42 -5.64
C VAL A 11 -10.34 10.59 -6.68
N TYR A 12 -11.48 9.99 -6.32
CA TYR A 12 -12.31 9.23 -7.27
C TYR A 12 -12.80 10.11 -8.41
N GLU A 13 -13.32 11.31 -8.13
CA GLU A 13 -13.76 12.24 -9.16
C GLU A 13 -12.62 12.64 -10.10
N TYR A 14 -11.45 12.95 -9.54
CA TYR A 14 -10.27 13.29 -10.33
C TYR A 14 -9.81 12.12 -11.21
N SER A 15 -9.88 10.89 -10.70
CA SER A 15 -9.37 9.69 -11.38
C SER A 15 -10.14 9.33 -12.66
N LYS A 16 -11.41 9.73 -12.80
CA LYS A 16 -12.29 9.35 -13.93
C LYS A 16 -11.76 9.74 -15.31
N GLY A 17 -10.90 10.76 -15.38
CA GLY A 17 -10.30 11.23 -16.64
C GLY A 17 -9.07 10.42 -17.10
N PHE A 18 -8.62 9.42 -16.33
CA PHE A 18 -7.35 8.74 -16.56
C PHE A 18 -7.55 7.26 -16.86
N ASN A 19 -6.81 6.76 -17.86
CA ASN A 19 -6.88 5.36 -18.29
C ASN A 19 -5.80 4.47 -17.66
N ARG A 20 -4.78 5.08 -17.05
CA ARG A 20 -3.67 4.37 -16.41
C ARG A 20 -3.30 5.04 -15.10
N ILE A 21 -3.67 4.39 -14.00
CA ILE A 21 -3.52 4.91 -12.65
C ILE A 21 -2.54 4.01 -11.91
N LEU A 22 -1.57 4.65 -11.26
CA LEU A 22 -0.68 4.06 -10.27
C LEU A 22 -1.03 4.71 -8.94
N ILE A 23 -1.13 3.90 -7.90
CA ILE A 23 -1.42 4.34 -6.53
C ILE A 23 -0.13 4.24 -5.70
N SER A 24 0.09 5.22 -4.83
CA SER A 24 1.23 5.31 -3.93
C SER A 24 0.71 5.69 -2.55
N LEU A 25 0.84 4.78 -1.58
CA LEU A 25 0.40 4.96 -0.20
C LEU A 25 1.63 5.16 0.70
N ASP A 26 1.71 6.34 1.32
CA ASP A 26 2.84 6.77 2.15
C ASP A 26 2.43 7.86 3.16
N SER A 27 1.24 7.73 3.77
CA SER A 27 0.69 8.76 4.65
C SER A 27 0.88 8.46 6.14
N ASN A 28 0.31 7.34 6.59
CA ASN A 28 0.37 6.80 7.95
C ASN A 28 0.86 5.36 7.85
N HIS A 29 1.30 4.82 8.98
CA HIS A 29 1.98 3.56 9.04
C HIS A 29 1.37 2.62 10.07
N THR A 30 0.20 2.89 10.64
CA THR A 30 -0.53 1.86 11.40
C THR A 30 -1.26 0.91 10.45
N HIS A 31 -1.38 -0.35 10.85
CA HIS A 31 -2.07 -1.39 10.11
C HIS A 31 -3.46 -0.94 9.66
N GLU A 32 -4.28 -0.50 10.62
CA GLU A 32 -5.68 -0.16 10.38
C GLU A 32 -5.81 0.97 9.36
N HIS A 33 -4.99 2.02 9.50
CA HIS A 33 -5.06 3.16 8.59
C HIS A 33 -4.65 2.77 7.18
N VAL A 34 -3.55 2.03 7.02
CA VAL A 34 -3.07 1.58 5.70
C VAL A 34 -4.06 0.61 5.07
N LEU A 35 -4.71 -0.24 5.86
CA LEU A 35 -5.74 -1.15 5.36
C LEU A 35 -6.96 -0.38 4.81
N GLU A 36 -7.38 0.69 5.48
CA GLU A 36 -8.43 1.57 4.97
C GLU A 36 -8.00 2.35 3.72
N GLU A 37 -6.74 2.79 3.63
CA GLU A 37 -6.21 3.37 2.40
C GLU A 37 -6.20 2.37 1.24
N LEU A 38 -5.80 1.11 1.49
CA LEU A 38 -5.83 0.04 0.50
C LEU A 38 -7.25 -0.20 -0.01
N LYS A 39 -8.22 -0.35 0.90
CA LYS A 39 -9.64 -0.49 0.53
C LYS A 39 -10.15 0.68 -0.29
N ALA A 40 -9.75 1.90 0.06
CA ALA A 40 -10.20 3.11 -0.62
C ALA A 40 -9.56 3.27 -2.01
N TYR A 41 -8.25 3.12 -2.11
CA TYR A 41 -7.48 3.59 -3.26
C TYR A 41 -6.95 2.48 -4.16
N ALA A 42 -6.63 1.29 -3.64
CA ALA A 42 -6.12 0.21 -4.47
C ALA A 42 -7.05 -0.15 -5.64
N PRO A 43 -8.40 -0.16 -5.51
CA PRO A 43 -9.31 -0.42 -6.63
C PRO A 43 -9.17 0.53 -7.83
N LEU A 44 -8.65 1.74 -7.62
CA LEU A 44 -8.39 2.70 -8.71
C LEU A 44 -7.17 2.31 -9.56
N THR A 45 -6.31 1.42 -9.07
CA THR A 45 -5.12 0.95 -9.81
C THR A 45 -5.55 0.25 -11.09
N SER A 46 -5.03 0.67 -12.24
CA SER A 46 -5.36 0.01 -13.51
C SER A 46 -4.70 -1.36 -13.63
N VAL A 47 -5.33 -2.31 -14.33
CA VAL A 47 -4.72 -3.61 -14.66
C VAL A 47 -3.39 -3.39 -15.38
N GLY A 48 -2.34 -4.10 -14.95
CA GLY A 48 -0.97 -3.94 -15.42
C GLY A 48 -0.24 -2.71 -14.85
N SER A 49 -0.83 -2.02 -13.87
CA SER A 49 -0.21 -0.95 -13.08
C SER A 49 0.04 -1.43 -11.64
N TYR A 50 0.41 -0.51 -10.75
CA TYR A 50 0.80 -0.81 -9.37
C TYR A 50 0.04 0.02 -8.34
N CYS A 51 -0.26 -0.61 -7.21
CA CYS A 51 -0.47 0.03 -5.93
C CYS A 51 0.80 -0.20 -5.11
N VAL A 52 1.55 0.87 -4.83
CA VAL A 52 2.79 0.79 -4.06
C VAL A 52 2.49 1.23 -2.63
N VAL A 53 2.75 0.35 -1.68
CA VAL A 53 2.66 0.62 -0.24
C VAL A 53 4.05 0.79 0.31
N PHE A 54 4.38 1.98 0.77
CA PHE A 54 5.71 2.28 1.30
C PHE A 54 5.88 1.79 2.74
N ASP A 55 7.14 1.75 3.17
CA ASP A 55 7.56 1.47 4.55
C ASP A 55 7.09 0.12 5.12
N THR A 56 6.79 -0.85 4.27
CA THR A 56 6.56 -2.24 4.68
C THR A 56 7.81 -2.87 5.32
N ILE A 57 8.99 -2.28 5.17
CA ILE A 57 10.21 -2.71 5.88
C ILE A 57 10.08 -2.63 7.40
N ILE A 58 9.16 -1.81 7.93
CA ILE A 58 8.94 -1.65 9.38
C ILE A 58 8.73 -3.01 10.08
N GLU A 59 8.07 -3.96 9.42
CA GLU A 59 7.87 -5.31 9.96
C GLU A 59 9.19 -6.08 10.20
N ASP A 60 10.24 -5.81 9.41
CA ASP A 60 11.54 -6.51 9.51
C ASP A 60 12.55 -5.74 10.37
N MET A 61 12.16 -4.60 10.95
CA MET A 61 13.03 -3.75 11.75
C MET A 61 13.01 -4.17 13.24
N PRO A 62 14.07 -3.85 14.01
CA PRO A 62 14.03 -3.96 15.46
C PRO A 62 12.86 -3.19 16.07
N GLU A 63 12.22 -3.77 17.09
CA GLU A 63 11.06 -3.18 17.78
C GLU A 63 11.37 -1.80 18.39
N ASP A 64 12.61 -1.57 18.80
CA ASP A 64 13.08 -0.33 19.41
C ASP A 64 13.58 0.72 18.40
N MET A 65 13.45 0.48 17.09
CA MET A 65 13.91 1.41 16.06
C MET A 65 13.12 2.73 16.06
N PHE A 66 11.82 2.69 16.37
CA PHE A 66 10.93 3.87 16.37
C PHE A 66 10.14 4.00 17.69
N PRO A 67 10.81 4.25 18.84
CA PRO A 67 10.19 4.13 20.16
C PRO A 67 9.10 5.18 20.45
N ASN A 68 9.02 6.24 19.64
CA ASN A 68 8.04 7.33 19.80
C ASN A 68 6.97 7.34 18.68
N ARG A 69 6.87 6.26 17.90
CA ARG A 69 5.84 6.12 16.87
C ARG A 69 4.77 5.13 17.32
N PRO A 70 3.51 5.32 16.92
CA PRO A 70 2.42 4.41 17.25
C PRO A 70 2.37 3.18 16.33
N TRP A 71 3.47 2.84 15.64
CA TRP A 71 3.58 1.74 14.70
C TRP A 71 4.96 1.07 14.82
N GLY A 72 5.05 -0.19 14.41
CA GLY A 72 6.23 -1.03 14.53
C GLY A 72 5.96 -2.45 14.01
N PRO A 73 6.86 -3.42 14.26
CA PRO A 73 6.57 -4.82 13.98
C PRO A 73 5.21 -5.25 14.56
N GLY A 74 4.37 -5.91 13.75
CA GLY A 74 3.00 -6.31 14.10
C GLY A 74 1.90 -5.27 13.81
N ASP A 75 2.22 -3.98 13.74
CA ASP A 75 1.27 -2.89 13.44
C ASP A 75 1.90 -1.90 12.45
N ASN A 76 1.88 -2.25 11.15
CA ASN A 76 2.58 -1.50 10.11
C ASN A 76 2.00 -1.70 8.69
N PRO A 77 2.52 -1.03 7.65
CA PRO A 77 2.02 -1.19 6.29
C PRO A 77 2.12 -2.62 5.74
N LYS A 78 3.13 -3.42 6.13
CA LYS A 78 3.29 -4.79 5.62
C LYS A 78 2.17 -5.70 6.13
N THR A 79 1.81 -5.56 7.41
CA THR A 79 0.72 -6.36 7.98
C THR A 79 -0.62 -6.01 7.32
N ALA A 80 -0.84 -4.74 6.95
CA ALA A 80 -2.01 -4.32 6.18
C ALA A 80 -2.02 -4.89 4.75
N VAL A 81 -0.87 -4.88 4.06
CA VAL A 81 -0.71 -5.51 2.74
C VAL A 81 -1.06 -6.99 2.79
N TRP A 82 -0.48 -7.73 3.73
CA TRP A 82 -0.74 -9.17 3.87
C TRP A 82 -2.21 -9.45 4.20
N GLU A 83 -2.87 -8.64 5.02
CA GLU A 83 -4.30 -8.75 5.28
C GLU A 83 -5.14 -8.50 4.02
N TYR A 84 -4.87 -7.39 3.32
CA TYR A 84 -5.59 -7.01 2.11
C TYR A 84 -5.54 -8.11 1.04
N LEU A 85 -4.37 -8.71 0.82
CA LEU A 85 -4.18 -9.75 -0.20
C LEU A 85 -4.89 -11.08 0.09
N LYS A 86 -5.39 -11.31 1.30
CA LYS A 86 -6.16 -12.54 1.62
C LYS A 86 -7.45 -12.65 0.81
N SER A 87 -8.06 -11.51 0.43
CA SER A 87 -9.33 -11.45 -0.30
C SER A 87 -9.24 -10.72 -1.64
N HIS A 88 -8.12 -10.07 -1.97
CA HIS A 88 -7.94 -9.28 -3.19
C HIS A 88 -6.97 -9.96 -4.15
N THR A 89 -7.44 -11.04 -4.77
CA THR A 89 -6.64 -11.89 -5.69
C THR A 89 -6.28 -11.21 -7.01
N GLU A 90 -6.86 -10.05 -7.31
CA GLU A 90 -6.52 -9.21 -8.45
C GLU A 90 -5.13 -8.54 -8.31
N PHE A 91 -4.56 -8.54 -7.10
CA PHE A 91 -3.22 -8.06 -6.82
C PHE A 91 -2.24 -9.19 -6.51
N GLU A 92 -1.00 -9.02 -6.97
CA GLU A 92 0.13 -9.89 -6.66
C GLU A 92 1.34 -9.05 -6.22
N ILE A 93 2.11 -9.55 -5.25
CA ILE A 93 3.37 -8.92 -4.86
C ILE A 93 4.41 -9.14 -5.96
N ASP A 94 4.87 -8.05 -6.60
CA ASP A 94 5.92 -8.11 -7.60
C ASP A 94 7.31 -8.04 -6.97
N LYS A 95 7.86 -9.22 -6.70
CA LYS A 95 9.23 -9.40 -6.21
C LYS A 95 10.30 -9.00 -7.22
N ASN A 96 9.99 -8.80 -8.50
CA ASN A 96 11.00 -8.39 -9.47
C ASN A 96 11.44 -6.94 -9.26
N ILE A 97 10.55 -6.05 -8.84
CA ILE A 97 10.89 -4.64 -8.61
C ILE A 97 11.87 -4.51 -7.44
N GLN A 98 11.51 -5.05 -6.27
CA GLN A 98 12.41 -5.03 -5.11
C GLN A 98 13.77 -5.67 -5.41
N ASN A 99 13.80 -6.80 -6.12
CA ASN A 99 15.05 -7.49 -6.47
C ASN A 99 15.91 -6.67 -7.44
N LYS A 100 15.28 -5.92 -8.34
CA LYS A 100 15.97 -5.03 -9.28
C LYS A 100 16.55 -3.80 -8.58
N LEU A 101 15.89 -3.30 -7.54
CA LEU A 101 16.37 -2.15 -6.75
C LEU A 101 17.54 -2.50 -5.82
N LEU A 102 17.73 -3.79 -5.50
CA LEU A 102 18.73 -4.35 -4.56
C LEU A 102 18.54 -3.93 -3.09
N VAL A 103 18.08 -2.71 -2.85
CA VAL A 103 17.71 -2.17 -1.54
C VAL A 103 16.33 -1.52 -1.67
N THR A 104 15.42 -1.82 -0.75
CA THR A 104 14.07 -1.24 -0.75
C THR A 104 13.56 -1.00 0.67
N VAL A 105 12.78 0.06 0.84
CA VAL A 105 11.98 0.33 2.05
C VAL A 105 10.59 -0.32 1.97
N ALA A 106 10.25 -0.91 0.84
CA ALA A 106 8.94 -1.49 0.54
C ALA A 106 9.00 -3.00 0.20
N PRO A 107 9.66 -3.87 0.99
CA PRO A 107 9.57 -5.32 0.79
C PRO A 107 8.12 -5.78 0.91
N ASP A 108 7.60 -6.50 -0.08
CA ASP A 108 6.15 -6.82 -0.25
C ASP A 108 5.24 -5.64 -0.62
N GLY A 109 5.76 -4.41 -0.69
CA GLY A 109 4.95 -3.21 -0.94
C GLY A 109 4.57 -2.96 -2.41
N TYR A 110 5.15 -3.68 -3.37
CA TYR A 110 4.86 -3.49 -4.79
C TYR A 110 3.72 -4.40 -5.24
N LEU A 111 2.48 -3.93 -5.15
CA LEU A 111 1.30 -4.71 -5.55
C LEU A 111 0.95 -4.43 -7.00
N LYS A 112 1.14 -5.42 -7.87
CA LYS A 112 0.75 -5.34 -9.27
C LYS A 112 -0.69 -5.80 -9.42
N ARG A 113 -1.54 -4.99 -10.05
CA ARG A 113 -2.88 -5.46 -10.45
C ARG A 113 -2.76 -6.30 -11.72
N VAL A 114 -3.11 -7.58 -11.66
CA VAL A 114 -2.91 -8.54 -12.76
C VAL A 114 -4.21 -8.90 -13.49
N ARG A 115 -5.36 -8.57 -12.91
CA ARG A 115 -6.71 -8.83 -13.46
C ARG A 115 -7.72 -7.80 -12.94
N GLU A 116 -8.92 -7.82 -13.51
CA GLU A 116 -10.07 -7.05 -13.02
C GLU A 116 -10.52 -7.54 -11.64
#